data_AF-A0A8S9KSW8-F1
#
_entry.id   AF-A0A8S9KSW8-F1
#
_cell.length_a   1.000
_cell.length_b   1.000
_cell.length_c   1.000
_cell.angle_alpha   90.00
_cell.angle_beta   90.00
_cell.angle_gamma   90.00
#
_symmetry.space_group_name_H-M   'P 1'
#
loop_
_entity.id
_entity.type
_entity.pdbx_description
1 polymer ?
#
loop_
_entity_poly.entity_id
_entity_poly.type
_entity_poly.pdbx_seq_one_letter_code
_entity_poly.pdbx_strand_id
1 'polypeptide(L)'
;METFMKMWSGEEGIKLERETMVAVAKAYAKAGSTKKAIEMYGGVSGSKREVYRLRNECKKNEKLENDGCKTVIGSLLKLDDVEGAEKVYGEWKPVGPKLDLSIPGLLISRFCAEGNELKVGELISSIGKKRNGMHLRMEMAFIARVVKGVAIDAAVFGPIFQRASRDELVRVWARSGMGSVYPAGRAGIRTDIVTLTLEL
;
A
#
# COMPACT_ATOMS: atom_id res chain seq x y z
N MET A 1 -49.11 23.09 13.46
CA MET A 1 -47.64 22.88 13.45
C MET A 1 -47.26 21.57 14.15
N GLU A 2 -47.90 21.24 15.27
CA GLU A 2 -47.64 20.01 16.04
C GLU A 2 -47.95 18.71 15.28
N THR A 3 -49.02 18.64 14.49
CA THR A 3 -49.34 17.49 13.63
C THR A 3 -48.28 17.23 12.56
N PHE A 4 -47.68 18.30 12.02
CA PHE A 4 -46.61 18.20 11.03
C PHE A 4 -45.30 17.68 11.65
N MET A 5 -44.95 18.19 12.84
CA MET A 5 -43.81 17.68 13.64
C MET A 5 -44.01 16.21 14.03
N LYS A 6 -45.22 15.82 14.47
CA LYS A 6 -45.55 14.43 14.82
C LYS A 6 -45.43 13.47 13.63
N MET A 7 -45.77 13.93 12.42
CA MET A 7 -45.70 13.13 11.20
C MET A 7 -44.26 12.88 10.76
N TRP A 8 -43.37 13.86 10.95
CA TRP A 8 -41.93 13.73 10.69
C TRP A 8 -41.20 12.93 11.77
N SER A 9 -41.67 12.99 13.02
CA SER A 9 -41.19 12.13 14.11
C SER A 9 -41.83 10.74 14.12
N GLY A 10 -42.81 10.48 13.25
CA GLY A 10 -43.48 9.19 13.10
C GLY A 10 -42.69 8.20 12.23
N GLU A 11 -43.08 6.93 12.28
CA GLU A 11 -42.48 5.86 11.46
C GLU A 11 -42.48 6.19 9.96
N GLU A 12 -43.52 6.87 9.47
CA GLU A 12 -43.65 7.29 8.07
C GLU A 12 -42.62 8.38 7.70
N GLY A 13 -42.36 9.34 8.58
CA GLY A 13 -41.32 10.35 8.39
C GLY A 13 -39.93 9.73 8.34
N ILE A 14 -39.62 8.85 9.31
CA ILE A 14 -38.35 8.12 9.36
C ILE A 14 -38.17 7.22 8.11
N LYS A 15 -39.26 6.61 7.63
CA LYS A 15 -39.24 5.80 6.41
C LYS A 15 -38.94 6.64 5.17
N LEU A 16 -39.59 7.79 5.01
CA LEU A 16 -39.36 8.71 3.91
C LEU A 16 -37.92 9.25 3.91
N GLU A 17 -37.38 9.58 5.08
CA GLU A 17 -35.99 9.99 5.26
C GLU A 17 -35.01 8.88 4.84
N ARG A 18 -35.29 7.62 5.20
CA ARG A 18 -34.47 6.48 4.75
C ARG A 18 -34.51 6.31 3.24
N GLU A 19 -35.69 6.37 2.62
CA GLU A 19 -35.85 6.22 1.18
C GLU A 19 -35.13 7.33 0.40
N THR A 20 -35.21 8.57 0.88
CA THR A 20 -34.48 9.70 0.30
C THR A 20 -32.97 9.56 0.48
N MET A 21 -32.47 9.16 1.66
CA MET A 21 -31.05 8.88 1.87
C MET A 21 -30.53 7.78 0.94
N VAL A 22 -31.31 6.71 0.72
CA VAL A 22 -30.96 5.63 -0.22
C VAL A 22 -30.91 6.13 -1.66
N ALA A 23 -31.89 6.95 -2.08
CA ALA A 23 -31.92 7.53 -3.43
C ALA A 23 -30.71 8.44 -3.67
N VAL A 24 -30.37 9.29 -2.70
CA VAL A 24 -29.21 10.18 -2.73
C VAL A 24 -27.90 9.37 -2.76
N ALA A 25 -27.77 8.33 -1.92
CA ALA A 25 -26.60 7.46 -1.92
C ALA A 25 -26.39 6.78 -3.28
N LYS A 26 -27.48 6.31 -3.91
CA LYS A 26 -27.46 5.73 -5.25
C LYS A 26 -27.05 6.73 -6.32
N ALA A 27 -27.48 7.98 -6.20
CA ALA A 27 -27.05 9.06 -7.10
C ALA A 27 -25.54 9.35 -6.95
N TYR A 28 -25.03 9.41 -5.71
CA TYR A 28 -23.59 9.56 -5.47
C TYR A 28 -22.75 8.41 -6.03
N ALA A 29 -23.25 7.16 -5.90
CA ALA A 29 -22.59 6.00 -6.49
C ALA A 29 -22.54 6.10 -8.02
N LYS A 30 -23.64 6.50 -8.67
CA LYS A 30 -23.69 6.72 -10.13
C LYS A 30 -22.77 7.86 -10.58
N ALA A 31 -22.61 8.91 -9.77
CA ALA A 31 -21.70 10.01 -10.03
C ALA A 31 -20.22 9.67 -9.80
N GLY A 32 -19.90 8.42 -9.39
CA GLY A 32 -18.53 7.99 -9.09
C GLY A 32 -18.02 8.44 -7.71
N SER A 33 -18.86 9.04 -6.88
CA SER A 33 -18.51 9.47 -5.52
C SER A 33 -18.77 8.35 -4.51
N THR A 34 -18.03 7.25 -4.64
CA THR A 34 -18.28 6.02 -3.87
C THR A 34 -18.10 6.22 -2.36
N LYS A 35 -17.17 7.07 -1.94
CA LYS A 35 -16.95 7.42 -0.52
C LYS A 35 -18.20 8.04 0.12
N LYS A 36 -18.78 9.06 -0.52
CA LYS A 36 -20.01 9.71 -0.03
C LYS A 36 -21.18 8.74 -0.02
N ALA A 37 -21.30 7.90 -1.05
CA ALA A 37 -22.33 6.86 -1.08
C ALA A 37 -22.21 5.89 0.11
N ILE A 38 -21.00 5.40 0.42
CA ILE A 38 -20.76 4.50 1.57
C ILE A 38 -21.07 5.19 2.91
N GLU A 39 -20.72 6.46 3.06
CA GLU A 39 -21.02 7.24 4.27
C GLU A 39 -22.53 7.36 4.49
N MET A 40 -23.28 7.68 3.43
CA MET A 40 -24.74 7.77 3.47
C MET A 40 -25.37 6.41 3.79
N TYR A 41 -24.92 5.32 3.16
CA TYR A 41 -25.40 3.98 3.47
C TYR A 41 -25.07 3.54 4.91
N GLY A 42 -23.98 4.04 5.51
CA GLY A 42 -23.66 3.81 6.92
C GLY A 42 -24.68 4.40 7.90
N GLY A 43 -25.42 5.44 7.49
CA GLY A 43 -26.51 6.02 8.28
C GLY A 43 -27.87 5.33 8.11
N VAL A 44 -28.00 4.45 7.11
CA VAL A 44 -29.26 3.77 6.80
C VAL A 44 -29.23 2.33 7.31
N SER A 45 -30.00 2.05 8.36
CA SER A 45 -30.16 0.70 8.93
C SER A 45 -30.50 -0.33 7.83
N GLY A 46 -29.81 -1.47 7.82
CA GLY A 46 -30.03 -2.53 6.83
C GLY A 46 -29.26 -2.39 5.51
N SER A 47 -28.53 -1.29 5.31
CA SER A 47 -27.76 -1.05 4.07
C SER A 47 -26.37 -1.71 4.04
N LYS A 48 -26.10 -2.66 4.94
CA LYS A 48 -24.82 -3.40 5.02
C LYS A 48 -24.42 -3.96 3.66
N ARG A 49 -25.37 -4.58 2.95
CA ARG A 49 -25.16 -5.17 1.61
C ARG A 49 -24.64 -4.16 0.59
N GLU A 50 -25.16 -2.94 0.62
CA GLU A 50 -24.77 -1.87 -0.31
C GLU A 50 -23.36 -1.36 -0.01
N VAL A 51 -23.01 -1.22 1.27
CA VAL A 51 -21.65 -0.88 1.71
C VAL A 51 -20.64 -1.92 1.23
N TYR A 52 -20.93 -3.22 1.38
CA TYR A 52 -20.07 -4.29 0.89
C TYR A 52 -19.95 -4.33 -0.64
N ARG A 53 -21.05 -4.07 -1.36
CA ARG A 53 -21.03 -4.00 -2.83
C ARG A 53 -20.09 -2.90 -3.32
N LEU A 54 -20.27 -1.67 -2.81
CA LEU A 54 -19.44 -0.53 -3.18
C LEU A 54 -17.98 -0.73 -2.77
N ARG A 55 -17.72 -1.30 -1.59
CA ARG A 55 -16.36 -1.66 -1.16
C ARG A 55 -15.69 -2.63 -2.14
N ASN A 56 -16.40 -3.68 -2.57
CA ASN A 56 -15.86 -4.66 -3.51
C ASN A 56 -15.60 -4.05 -4.90
N GLU A 57 -16.44 -3.13 -5.35
CA GLU A 57 -16.18 -2.35 -6.57
C GLU A 57 -14.92 -1.50 -6.43
N CYS A 58 -14.74 -0.81 -5.29
CA CYS A 58 -13.50 -0.06 -5.03
C CYS A 58 -12.26 -0.95 -4.98
N LYS A 59 -12.38 -2.17 -4.43
CA LYS A 59 -11.28 -3.16 -4.44
C LYS A 59 -10.87 -3.55 -5.85
N LYS A 60 -11.84 -3.84 -6.74
CA LYS A 60 -11.57 -4.20 -8.14
C LYS A 60 -10.86 -3.09 -8.89
N ASN A 61 -11.20 -1.83 -8.58
CA ASN A 61 -10.60 -0.67 -9.20
C ASN A 61 -9.28 -0.22 -8.53
N GLU A 62 -8.78 -0.99 -7.55
CA GLU A 62 -7.58 -0.71 -6.74
C GLU A 62 -7.53 0.70 -6.11
N LYS A 63 -8.69 1.36 -6.04
CA LYS A 63 -8.85 2.79 -5.74
C LYS A 63 -9.03 3.07 -4.25
N LEU A 64 -8.78 2.07 -3.40
CA LEU A 64 -8.97 2.18 -1.96
C LEU A 64 -7.74 2.84 -1.33
N GLU A 65 -7.75 4.16 -1.40
CA GLU A 65 -6.93 5.01 -0.55
C GLU A 65 -7.28 4.76 0.93
N ASN A 66 -6.36 5.11 1.84
CA ASN A 66 -6.54 4.93 3.29
C ASN A 66 -7.85 5.57 3.79
N ASP A 67 -8.25 6.69 3.18
CA ASP A 67 -9.44 7.44 3.54
C ASP A 67 -10.74 6.69 3.22
N GLY A 68 -10.81 5.96 2.11
CA GLY A 68 -11.94 5.12 1.74
C GLY A 68 -12.08 3.94 2.69
N CYS A 69 -10.95 3.39 3.16
CA CYS A 69 -10.96 2.34 4.17
C CYS A 69 -11.52 2.85 5.51
N LYS A 70 -11.11 4.04 5.93
CA LYS A 70 -11.66 4.72 7.12
C LYS A 70 -13.16 4.92 7.02
N THR A 71 -13.66 5.39 5.87
CA THR A 71 -15.10 5.60 5.66
C THR A 71 -15.87 4.29 5.71
N VAL A 72 -15.36 3.21 5.08
CA VAL A 72 -16.00 1.88 5.14
C VAL A 72 -16.07 1.36 6.57
N ILE A 73 -14.97 1.41 7.32
CA ILE A 73 -14.92 0.98 8.72
C ILE A 73 -15.89 1.79 9.56
N GLY A 74 -15.89 3.12 9.44
CA GLY A 74 -16.82 3.99 10.15
C GLY A 74 -18.29 3.68 9.83
N SER A 75 -18.63 3.46 8.57
CA SER A 75 -19.99 3.07 8.15
C SER A 75 -20.40 1.71 8.73
N LEU A 76 -19.50 0.72 8.75
CA LEU A 76 -19.80 -0.60 9.31
C LEU A 76 -20.01 -0.55 10.83
N LEU A 77 -19.21 0.25 11.53
CA LEU A 77 -19.36 0.47 12.97
C LEU A 77 -20.69 1.15 13.32
N LYS A 78 -21.16 2.10 12.48
CA LYS A 78 -22.51 2.69 12.62
C LYS A 78 -23.63 1.68 12.39
N LEU A 79 -23.41 0.69 11.52
CA LEU A 79 -24.34 -0.39 11.24
C LEU A 79 -24.24 -1.56 12.23
N ASP A 80 -23.46 -1.42 13.31
CA ASP A 80 -23.25 -2.46 14.31
C ASP A 80 -22.62 -3.74 13.73
N ASP A 81 -21.83 -3.61 12.65
CA ASP A 81 -21.09 -4.72 12.03
C ASP A 81 -19.61 -4.64 12.40
N VAL A 82 -19.32 -4.95 13.67
CA VAL A 82 -17.98 -4.86 14.25
C VAL A 82 -17.05 -5.92 13.64
N GLU A 83 -17.54 -7.14 13.44
CA GLU A 83 -16.78 -8.22 12.81
C GLU A 83 -16.43 -7.88 11.35
N GLY A 84 -17.38 -7.30 10.62
CA GLY A 84 -17.15 -6.77 9.28
C GLY A 84 -16.07 -5.70 9.25
N ALA A 85 -16.12 -4.75 10.19
CA ALA A 85 -15.13 -3.68 10.32
C ALA A 85 -13.73 -4.23 10.64
N GLU A 86 -13.63 -5.25 11.51
CA GLU A 86 -12.38 -5.94 11.84
C GLU A 86 -11.78 -6.64 10.62
N LYS A 87 -12.60 -7.35 9.83
CA LYS A 87 -12.18 -7.96 8.58
C LYS A 87 -11.67 -6.93 7.58
N VAL A 88 -12.34 -5.79 7.47
CA VAL A 88 -11.89 -4.69 6.59
C VAL A 88 -10.53 -4.15 7.03
N TYR A 89 -10.32 -4.00 8.34
CA TYR A 89 -9.05 -3.56 8.89
C TYR A 89 -7.93 -4.58 8.68
N GLY A 90 -8.20 -5.88 8.80
CA GLY A 90 -7.23 -6.94 8.53
C GLY A 90 -6.71 -6.88 7.08
N GLU A 91 -7.61 -6.66 6.12
CA GLU A 91 -7.27 -6.53 4.70
C GLU A 91 -6.60 -5.19 4.34
N TRP A 92 -6.76 -4.15 5.17
CA TRP A 92 -6.19 -2.84 4.92
C TRP A 92 -4.66 -2.85 5.02
N LYS A 93 -4.02 -2.50 3.90
CA LYS A 93 -2.58 -2.25 3.80
C LYS A 93 -2.35 -0.74 3.88
N PRO A 94 -1.60 -0.24 4.88
CA PRO A 94 -1.31 1.18 4.97
C PRO A 94 -0.39 1.59 3.82
N VAL A 95 -0.82 2.62 3.10
CA VAL A 95 -0.06 3.24 2.01
C VAL A 95 0.55 4.54 2.51
N GLY A 96 1.86 4.73 2.28
CA GLY A 96 2.58 5.97 2.59
C GLY A 96 3.62 5.86 3.71
N PRO A 97 4.31 6.97 4.04
CA PRO A 97 5.38 6.99 5.03
C PRO A 97 4.89 6.98 6.49
N LYS A 98 3.64 7.39 6.73
CA LYS A 98 3.03 7.46 8.06
C LYS A 98 1.78 6.60 8.12
N LEU A 99 1.65 5.84 9.20
CA LEU A 99 0.45 5.05 9.46
C LEU A 99 -0.67 5.98 9.88
N ASP A 100 -1.80 5.94 9.19
CA ASP A 100 -2.99 6.67 9.62
C ASP A 100 -3.58 5.97 10.86
N LEU A 101 -3.30 6.53 12.03
CA LEU A 101 -3.77 6.03 13.33
C LEU A 101 -5.26 6.29 13.55
N SER A 102 -5.90 7.11 12.71
CA SER A 102 -7.32 7.40 12.86
C SER A 102 -8.21 6.20 12.52
N ILE A 103 -7.73 5.31 11.64
CA ILE A 103 -8.42 4.05 11.30
C ILE A 103 -8.47 3.09 12.49
N PRO A 104 -7.34 2.65 13.08
CA PRO A 104 -7.38 1.81 14.25
C PRO A 104 -8.02 2.52 15.45
N GLY A 105 -7.88 3.85 15.57
CA GLY A 105 -8.51 4.63 16.64
C GLY A 105 -10.04 4.46 16.71
N LEU A 106 -10.72 4.39 15.56
CA LEU A 106 -12.17 4.13 15.50
C LEU A 106 -12.55 2.76 16.07
N LEU A 107 -11.75 1.73 15.77
CA LEU A 107 -11.97 0.37 16.29
C LEU A 107 -11.68 0.30 17.78
N ILE A 108 -10.58 0.90 18.24
CA ILE A 108 -10.23 0.96 19.67
C ILE A 108 -11.36 1.64 20.46
N SER A 109 -11.86 2.79 19.99
CA SER A 109 -12.96 3.47 20.70
C SER A 109 -14.21 2.62 20.82
N ARG A 110 -14.52 1.82 19.79
CA ARG A 110 -15.67 0.92 19.81
C ARG A 110 -15.45 -0.26 20.76
N PHE A 111 -14.30 -0.92 20.66
CA PHE A 111 -13.99 -2.06 21.53
C PHE A 111 -13.87 -1.67 23.00
N CYS A 112 -13.37 -0.48 23.31
CA CYS A 112 -13.37 0.06 24.66
C CYS A 112 -14.80 0.30 25.17
N ALA A 113 -15.71 0.80 24.33
CA ALA A 113 -17.11 0.97 24.71
C ALA A 113 -17.81 -0.38 24.96
N GLU A 114 -17.39 -1.44 24.26
CA GLU A 114 -17.87 -2.82 24.45
C GLU A 114 -17.17 -3.57 25.60
N GLY A 115 -16.15 -2.97 26.24
CA GLY A 115 -15.38 -3.60 27.32
C GLY A 115 -14.48 -4.75 26.87
N ASN A 116 -14.16 -4.85 25.57
CA ASN A 116 -13.40 -5.96 25.02
C ASN A 116 -11.89 -5.67 24.97
N GLU A 117 -11.24 -5.78 26.13
CA GLU A 117 -9.81 -5.46 26.30
C GLU A 117 -8.88 -6.38 25.49
N LEU A 118 -9.25 -7.66 25.34
CA LEU A 118 -8.46 -8.63 24.56
C LEU A 118 -8.32 -8.19 23.10
N LYS A 119 -9.44 -7.81 22.47
CA LYS A 119 -9.43 -7.30 21.09
C LYS A 119 -8.65 -6.00 20.95
N VAL A 120 -8.70 -5.12 21.96
CA VAL A 120 -7.89 -3.89 21.96
C VAL A 120 -6.40 -4.23 21.99
N GLY A 121 -5.97 -5.16 22.84
CA GLY A 121 -4.57 -5.61 22.91
C GLY A 121 -4.08 -6.22 21.60
N GLU A 122 -4.87 -7.11 21.00
CA GLU A 122 -4.58 -7.69 19.68
C GLU A 122 -4.47 -6.61 18.59
N LEU A 123 -5.39 -5.65 18.61
CA LEU A 123 -5.40 -4.55 17.65
C LEU A 123 -4.14 -3.68 17.80
N ILE A 124 -3.74 -3.33 19.03
CA ILE A 124 -2.50 -2.57 19.29
C ILE A 124 -1.26 -3.33 18.81
N SER A 125 -1.20 -4.64 19.06
CA SER A 125 -0.13 -5.50 18.56
C SER A 125 -0.08 -5.51 17.02
N SER A 126 -1.25 -5.57 16.37
CA SER A 126 -1.37 -5.50 14.91
C SER A 126 -0.88 -4.15 14.34
N ILE A 127 -1.15 -3.04 15.02
CA ILE A 127 -0.69 -1.69 14.64
C ILE A 127 0.83 -1.65 14.66
N GLY A 128 1.45 -2.17 15.72
CA GLY A 128 2.90 -2.26 15.84
C GLY A 128 3.53 -3.07 14.71
N LYS A 129 2.97 -4.25 14.40
CA LYS A 129 3.42 -5.09 13.27
C LYS A 129 3.30 -4.37 11.93
N LYS A 130 2.17 -3.71 11.66
CA LYS A 130 1.96 -2.94 10.42
C LYS A 130 2.93 -1.77 10.30
N ARG A 131 3.17 -1.03 11.38
CA ARG A 131 4.14 0.07 11.43
C ARG A 131 5.55 -0.39 11.12
N ASN A 132 6.01 -1.45 11.80
CA ASN A 132 7.35 -2.00 11.58
C ASN A 132 7.51 -2.58 10.17
N GLY A 133 6.50 -3.31 9.67
CA GLY A 133 6.53 -3.83 8.29
C GLY A 133 6.56 -2.72 7.24
N MET A 134 5.89 -1.58 7.48
CA MET A 134 5.93 -0.43 6.60
C MET A 134 7.30 0.28 6.64
N HIS A 135 7.89 0.44 7.84
CA HIS A 135 9.24 0.96 8.01
C HIS A 135 10.26 0.11 7.24
N LEU A 136 10.25 -1.21 7.45
CA LEU A 136 11.14 -2.14 6.72
C LEU A 136 10.96 -2.06 5.20
N ARG A 137 9.72 -1.92 4.70
CA ARG A 137 9.47 -1.73 3.26
C ARG A 137 10.09 -0.44 2.74
N MET A 138 9.99 0.66 3.49
CA MET A 138 10.59 1.94 3.11
C MET A 138 12.11 1.85 3.07
N GLU A 139 12.73 1.23 4.08
CA GLU A 139 14.18 1.00 4.13
C GLU A 139 14.64 0.13 2.96
N MET A 140 13.96 -0.99 2.68
CA MET A 140 14.31 -1.85 1.55
C MET A 140 14.12 -1.16 0.20
N ALA A 141 13.09 -0.32 0.04
CA ALA A 141 12.90 0.48 -1.16
C ALA A 141 14.00 1.54 -1.34
N PHE A 142 14.48 2.13 -0.23
CA PHE A 142 15.60 3.05 -0.25
C PHE A 142 16.90 2.35 -0.66
N ILE A 143 17.24 1.23 -0.03
CA ILE A 143 18.41 0.41 -0.38
C ILE A 143 18.33 -0.01 -1.85
N ALA A 144 17.17 -0.47 -2.33
CA ALA A 144 16.99 -0.85 -3.74
C ALA A 144 17.20 0.32 -4.71
N ARG A 145 16.80 1.55 -4.35
CA ARG A 145 17.10 2.75 -5.17
C ARG A 145 18.60 3.05 -5.19
N VAL A 146 19.26 3.00 -4.04
CA VAL A 146 20.71 3.24 -3.94
C VAL A 146 21.47 2.21 -4.78
N VAL A 147 21.14 0.92 -4.64
CA VAL A 147 21.75 -0.17 -5.43
C VAL A 147 21.51 0.01 -6.93
N LYS A 148 20.28 0.36 -7.35
CA LYS A 148 19.99 0.67 -8.76
C LYS A 148 20.79 1.86 -9.26
N GLY A 149 20.93 2.93 -8.47
CA GLY A 149 21.73 4.11 -8.82
C GLY A 149 23.19 3.76 -9.06
N VAL A 150 23.81 3.05 -8.11
CA VAL A 150 25.21 2.61 -8.22
C VAL A 150 25.41 1.68 -9.43
N ALA A 151 24.46 0.79 -9.72
CA ALA A 151 24.54 -0.08 -10.90
C ALA A 151 24.47 0.71 -12.23
N ILE A 152 23.66 1.77 -12.29
CA ILE A 152 23.58 2.68 -13.44
C ILE A 152 24.90 3.44 -13.60
N ASP A 153 25.45 3.98 -12.52
CA ASP A 153 26.73 4.70 -12.55
C ASP A 153 27.88 3.78 -13.02
N ALA A 154 27.92 2.55 -12.53
CA ALA A 154 28.89 1.55 -12.99
C ALA A 154 28.71 1.18 -14.48
N ALA A 155 27.47 1.12 -14.98
CA ALA A 155 27.20 0.83 -16.39
C ALA A 155 27.55 2.01 -17.32
N VAL A 156 27.35 3.25 -16.86
CA VAL A 156 27.62 4.47 -17.64
C VAL A 156 29.11 4.84 -17.61
N PHE A 157 29.75 4.78 -16.44
CA PHE A 157 31.15 5.18 -16.26
C PHE A 157 32.14 4.04 -16.33
N GLY A 158 31.72 2.79 -16.11
CA GLY A 158 32.59 1.61 -16.22
C GLY A 158 33.33 1.52 -17.56
N PRO A 159 32.65 1.67 -18.71
CA PRO A 159 33.30 1.67 -20.03
C PRO A 159 34.26 2.85 -20.23
N ILE A 160 33.96 4.02 -19.63
CA ILE A 160 34.78 5.24 -19.74
C ILE A 160 36.08 5.10 -18.92
N PHE A 161 35.97 4.60 -17.70
CA PHE A 161 37.11 4.36 -16.81
C PHE A 161 38.05 3.28 -17.35
N GLN A 162 37.48 2.20 -17.92
CA GLN A 162 38.25 1.11 -18.52
C GLN A 162 38.91 1.49 -19.87
N ARG A 163 38.48 2.59 -20.50
CA ARG A 163 39.12 3.17 -21.68
C ARG A 163 40.25 4.13 -21.29
N ALA A 164 40.01 4.99 -20.30
CA ALA A 164 41.02 5.91 -19.75
C ALA A 164 42.23 5.16 -19.17
N SER A 165 42.01 4.09 -18.39
CA SER A 165 43.10 3.27 -17.83
C SER A 165 43.87 2.50 -18.91
N ARG A 166 43.20 2.07 -19.99
CA ARG A 166 43.86 1.45 -21.15
C ARG A 166 44.74 2.46 -21.89
N ASP A 167 44.23 3.66 -22.14
CA ASP A 167 44.96 4.70 -22.86
C ASP A 167 46.16 5.22 -22.05
N GLU A 168 46.06 5.24 -20.73
CA GLU A 168 47.14 5.63 -19.83
C GLU A 168 48.21 4.53 -19.68
N LEU A 169 47.81 3.25 -19.58
CA LEU A 169 48.72 2.11 -19.62
C LEU A 169 49.46 2.02 -20.96
N VAL A 170 48.78 2.24 -22.09
CA VAL A 170 49.39 2.31 -23.43
C VAL A 170 50.39 3.48 -23.51
N ARG A 171 50.05 4.66 -22.95
CA ARG A 171 50.96 5.83 -22.90
C ARG A 171 52.17 5.63 -21.98
N VAL A 172 52.04 4.87 -20.90
CA VAL A 172 53.16 4.48 -20.03
C VAL A 172 54.05 3.47 -20.76
N TRP A 173 53.46 2.46 -21.39
CA TRP A 173 54.19 1.46 -22.19
C TRP A 173 54.97 2.07 -23.35
N ALA A 174 54.38 3.04 -24.06
CA ALA A 174 55.05 3.76 -25.15
C ALA A 174 56.25 4.61 -24.69
N ARG A 175 56.24 5.09 -23.43
CA ARG A 175 57.37 5.84 -22.82
C ARG A 175 58.47 4.94 -22.27
N SER A 176 58.17 3.69 -21.92
CA SER A 176 59.13 2.74 -21.36
C SER A 176 60.06 2.11 -22.41
N GLY A 177 59.96 2.46 -23.70
CA GLY A 177 60.96 2.10 -24.71
C GLY A 177 61.15 0.60 -24.95
N MET A 178 60.19 -0.24 -24.57
CA MET A 178 60.23 -1.68 -24.83
C MET A 178 59.61 -1.98 -26.21
N GLY A 179 60.46 -2.37 -27.15
CA GLY A 179 60.11 -2.68 -28.52
C GLY A 179 59.13 -3.86 -28.65
N SER A 180 58.09 -3.63 -29.45
CA SER A 180 57.37 -4.57 -30.31
C SER A 180 57.43 -6.08 -29.95
N VAL A 181 56.50 -6.53 -29.11
CA VAL A 181 55.83 -7.84 -29.28
C VAL A 181 54.37 -7.71 -28.83
N TYR A 182 53.48 -7.36 -29.76
CA TYR A 182 52.05 -7.66 -29.60
C TYR A 182 51.82 -9.07 -30.17
N PRO A 183 51.32 -10.06 -29.40
CA PRO A 183 50.92 -11.32 -30.01
C PRO A 183 49.59 -11.09 -30.73
N ALA A 184 49.66 -11.02 -32.06
CA ALA A 184 48.52 -11.25 -32.93
C ALA A 184 48.09 -12.71 -32.74
N GLY A 185 47.11 -12.94 -31.86
CA GLY A 185 46.64 -14.27 -31.49
C GLY A 185 45.15 -14.24 -31.18
N ARG A 186 44.33 -14.09 -32.21
CA ARG A 186 42.91 -14.43 -32.18
C ARG A 186 42.83 -15.95 -32.01
N ALA A 187 42.51 -16.44 -30.81
CA ALA A 187 42.21 -17.85 -30.57
C ALA A 187 41.00 -18.00 -29.65
N GLY A 188 39.98 -18.65 -30.22
CA GLY A 188 38.96 -19.49 -29.59
C GLY A 188 38.60 -19.30 -28.12
N ILE A 189 37.32 -19.00 -27.91
CA ILE A 189 36.58 -19.36 -26.70
C ILE A 189 36.86 -20.84 -26.37
N ARG A 190 37.50 -21.10 -25.22
CA ARG A 190 37.31 -22.34 -24.47
C ARG A 190 37.12 -21.97 -23.00
N THR A 191 35.86 -21.98 -22.61
CA THR A 191 35.41 -22.18 -21.24
C THR A 191 35.98 -23.50 -20.74
N ASP A 192 36.92 -23.49 -19.82
CA ASP A 192 37.18 -24.67 -18.98
C ASP A 192 37.45 -24.18 -17.55
N ILE A 193 36.42 -24.45 -16.73
CA ILE A 193 36.39 -24.37 -15.28
C ILE A 193 37.40 -25.39 -14.75
N VAL A 194 38.39 -24.96 -13.96
CA VAL A 194 39.16 -25.88 -13.11
C VAL A 194 39.17 -25.34 -11.69
N THR A 195 38.27 -25.93 -10.92
CA THR A 195 38.19 -25.99 -9.46
C THR A 195 39.49 -26.59 -8.89
N LEU A 196 40.22 -25.81 -8.08
CA LEU A 196 41.08 -26.29 -7.00
C LEU A 196 40.15 -26.40 -5.77
N THR A 197 40.15 -27.39 -4.87
CA THR A 197 41.09 -28.46 -4.51
C THR A 197 40.33 -29.32 -3.50
N LEU A 198 40.41 -30.64 -3.60
CA LEU A 198 40.10 -31.53 -2.47
C LEU A 198 41.09 -32.69 -2.53
N GLU A 199 42.11 -32.64 -1.69
CA GLU A 199 42.85 -33.83 -1.28
C GLU A 199 42.96 -33.85 0.25
N LEU A 200 42.43 -34.96 0.79
CA LEU A 200 42.78 -35.71 2.00
C LEU A 200 42.60 -35.04 3.37
#